data_AF-A0A7X8I7E7-F1
#
_entry.id   AF-A0A7X8I7E7-F1
#
_cell.length_a   1.000
_cell.length_b   1.000
_cell.length_c   1.000
_cell.angle_alpha   90.00
_cell.angle_beta   90.00
_cell.angle_gamma   90.00
#
_symmetry.space_group_name_H-M   'P 1'
#
loop_
_entity.id
_entity.type
_entity.pdbx_description
1 polymer ?
#
loop_
_entity_poly.entity_id
_entity_poly.type
_entity_poly.pdbx_seq_one_letter_code
_entity_poly.pdbx_strand_id
1 'polypeptide(L)'
;MKAFKRKSAALVLALFLALGGAAWSAGLGDLIGVVGGGFLVSTIAGPINDFINTITLNKGAKVEGHTKVVPIVSIGSGTHIGAAQVAGPKGDAISSAKAVAQIESTFQKRLRIKILVPIDSENPVQRFRRVQGVGVSAIIDFKL
;
A
#
# COMPACT_ATOMS: atom_id res chain seq x y z
N MET A 1 -29.54 35.08 17.13
CA MET A 1 -28.71 33.88 17.45
C MET A 1 -28.35 32.99 16.25
N LYS A 2 -29.18 32.87 15.19
CA LYS A 2 -28.89 31.97 14.04
C LYS A 2 -27.73 32.43 13.13
N ALA A 3 -27.52 33.74 12.96
CA ALA A 3 -26.45 34.28 12.11
C ALA A 3 -25.03 34.09 12.70
N PHE A 4 -24.89 34.15 14.03
CA PHE A 4 -23.61 33.97 14.72
C PHE A 4 -23.08 32.52 14.57
N LYS A 5 -23.97 31.52 14.71
CA LYS A 5 -23.63 30.10 14.51
C LYS A 5 -23.18 29.77 13.07
N ARG A 6 -23.74 30.45 12.06
CA ARG A 6 -23.34 30.27 10.65
C ARG A 6 -21.96 30.86 10.35
N LYS A 7 -21.63 32.02 10.95
CA LYS A 7 -20.31 32.64 10.83
C LYS A 7 -19.23 31.83 11.54
N SER A 8 -19.52 31.27 12.72
CA SER A 8 -18.61 30.36 13.42
C SER A 8 -18.38 29.05 12.66
N ALA A 9 -19.42 28.47 12.04
CA ALA A 9 -19.27 27.26 11.23
C ALA A 9 -18.43 27.51 9.96
N ALA A 10 -18.60 28.67 9.30
CA ALA A 10 -17.79 29.06 8.16
C ALA A 10 -16.31 29.30 8.53
N LEU A 11 -16.05 29.88 9.72
CA LEU A 11 -14.69 30.09 10.22
C LEU A 11 -13.99 28.77 10.54
N VAL A 12 -14.70 27.80 11.13
CA VAL A 12 -14.18 26.46 11.41
C VAL A 12 -13.88 25.71 10.11
N LEU A 13 -14.77 25.78 9.11
CA LEU A 13 -14.56 25.14 7.81
C LEU A 13 -13.39 25.78 7.03
N ALA A 14 -13.24 27.11 7.09
CA ALA A 14 -12.11 27.82 6.49
C ALA A 14 -10.79 27.48 7.20
N LEU A 15 -10.80 27.29 8.53
CA LEU A 15 -9.64 26.87 9.30
C LEU A 15 -9.24 25.42 8.98
N PHE A 16 -10.21 24.52 8.79
CA PHE A 16 -9.94 23.15 8.32
C PHE A 16 -9.40 23.10 6.89
N LEU A 17 -9.87 23.98 6.00
CA LEU A 17 -9.35 24.08 4.62
C LEU A 17 -7.96 24.72 4.56
N ALA A 18 -7.68 25.70 5.42
CA ALA A 18 -6.37 26.36 5.52
C ALA A 18 -5.31 25.47 6.19
N LEU A 19 -5.69 24.63 7.16
CA LEU A 19 -4.80 23.66 7.82
C LEU A 19 -4.69 22.33 7.05
N GLY A 20 -5.67 21.99 6.21
CA GLY A 20 -5.69 20.74 5.44
C GLY A 20 -4.71 20.70 4.25
N GLY A 21 -4.20 21.85 3.81
CA GLY A 21 -3.27 21.96 2.68
C GLY A 21 -1.78 21.94 3.03
N ALA A 22 -1.40 22.04 4.30
CA ALA A 22 -0.02 22.29 4.73
C ALA A 22 0.74 21.06 5.27
N ALA A 23 0.20 19.85 5.13
CA ALA A 23 0.76 18.67 5.79
C ALA A 23 1.13 17.51 4.82
N TRP A 24 1.72 17.79 3.66
CA TRP A 24 2.26 16.72 2.79
C TRP A 24 3.55 17.07 2.01
N SER A 25 4.19 18.23 2.22
CA SER A 25 5.45 18.57 1.52
C SER A 25 6.72 18.44 2.38
N ALA A 26 6.58 18.30 3.70
CA ALA A 26 7.70 18.15 4.62
C ALA A 26 7.76 16.70 5.10
N GLY A 27 8.47 15.85 4.37
CA GLY A 27 8.77 14.48 4.82
C GLY A 27 9.06 13.47 3.72
N LEU A 28 8.60 13.69 2.48
CA LEU A 28 8.91 12.76 1.39
C LEU A 28 10.40 12.78 1.01
N GLY A 29 11.06 13.95 1.05
CA GLY A 29 12.48 14.09 0.71
C GLY A 29 13.44 13.45 1.72
N ASP A 30 13.16 13.56 3.03
CA ASP A 30 14.00 12.98 4.08
C ASP A 30 13.76 11.48 4.29
N LEU A 31 12.57 10.98 3.95
CA LEU A 31 12.21 9.56 4.04
C LEU A 31 12.85 8.71 2.93
N ILE A 32 13.30 9.36 1.85
CA ILE A 32 14.04 8.75 0.73
C ILE A 32 15.51 8.48 1.10
N GLY A 33 16.03 9.14 2.15
CA GLY A 33 17.46 9.22 2.44
C GLY A 33 18.10 8.05 3.21
N VAL A 34 17.35 7.06 3.69
CA VAL A 34 17.93 5.97 4.50
C VAL A 34 17.68 4.61 3.84
N VAL A 35 18.65 4.21 3.02
CA VAL A 35 18.92 2.81 2.62
C VAL A 35 17.77 2.12 1.88
N GLY A 36 17.76 2.26 0.55
CA GLY A 36 17.20 1.28 -0.39
C GLY A 36 15.72 0.97 -0.24
N GLY A 37 14.83 1.93 -0.48
CA GLY A 37 13.40 1.73 -0.87
C GLY A 37 12.46 1.01 0.12
N GLY A 38 12.99 0.35 1.15
CA GLY A 38 12.23 -0.55 2.04
C GLY A 38 11.40 0.18 3.10
N PHE A 39 11.77 1.41 3.46
CA PHE A 39 11.11 2.15 4.55
C PHE A 39 9.88 2.96 4.11
N LEU A 40 9.64 3.09 2.80
CA LEU A 40 8.53 3.90 2.28
C LEU A 40 7.19 3.20 2.48
N VAL A 41 7.12 1.88 2.35
CA VAL A 41 5.83 1.17 2.26
C VAL A 41 5.02 1.25 3.55
N SER A 42 5.64 1.03 4.71
CA SER A 42 4.93 0.95 6.00
C SER A 42 4.32 2.29 6.44
N THR A 43 4.96 3.41 6.09
CA THR A 43 4.51 4.76 6.50
C THR A 43 3.36 5.29 5.65
N ILE A 44 3.30 4.91 4.37
CA ILE A 44 2.28 5.37 3.42
C ILE A 44 1.24 4.28 3.08
N ALA A 45 1.38 3.06 3.62
CA ALA A 45 0.49 1.93 3.35
C ALA A 45 -0.98 2.26 3.59
N GLY A 46 -1.31 2.91 4.72
CA GLY A 46 -2.69 3.28 5.06
C GLY A 46 -3.31 4.24 4.04
N PRO A 47 -2.72 5.44 3.83
CA PRO A 47 -3.21 6.41 2.85
C PRO A 47 -3.33 5.85 1.42
N ILE A 48 -2.35 5.07 0.95
CA ILE A 48 -2.41 4.46 -0.39
C ILE A 48 -3.52 3.41 -0.47
N ASN A 49 -3.69 2.56 0.56
CA ASN A 49 -4.76 1.58 0.61
C ASN A 49 -6.13 2.25 0.53
N ASP A 50 -6.32 3.35 1.27
CA ASP A 50 -7.58 4.11 1.26
C ASP A 50 -7.83 4.81 -0.08
N PHE A 51 -6.80 5.35 -0.71
CA PHE A 51 -6.89 5.89 -2.06
C PHE A 51 -7.34 4.82 -3.06
N ILE A 52 -6.66 3.66 -3.08
CA ILE A 52 -7.00 2.54 -3.96
C ILE A 52 -8.44 2.08 -3.71
N ASN A 53 -8.82 1.89 -2.45
CA ASN A 53 -10.19 1.50 -2.08
C ASN A 53 -11.24 2.55 -2.52
N THR A 54 -10.87 3.83 -2.56
CA THR A 54 -11.75 4.91 -3.03
C THR A 54 -11.99 4.81 -4.53
N ILE A 55 -10.92 4.72 -5.33
CA ILE A 55 -11.05 4.71 -6.80
C ILE A 55 -11.59 3.39 -7.35
N THR A 56 -11.39 2.29 -6.62
CA THR A 56 -11.95 0.97 -6.95
C THR A 56 -13.39 0.81 -6.46
N LEU A 57 -13.99 1.84 -5.84
CA LEU A 57 -15.32 1.80 -5.24
C LEU A 57 -15.50 0.69 -4.19
N ASN A 58 -14.40 0.17 -3.64
CA ASN A 58 -14.39 -0.83 -2.56
C ASN A 58 -14.78 -0.22 -1.19
N LYS A 59 -15.07 1.08 -1.11
CA LYS A 59 -15.65 1.75 0.06
C LYS A 59 -17.14 1.42 0.25
N GLY A 60 -17.47 0.14 0.36
CA GLY A 60 -18.82 -0.36 0.59
C GLY A 60 -19.33 -1.36 -0.45
N ALA A 61 -18.69 -1.47 -1.62
CA ALA A 61 -18.85 -2.65 -2.46
C ALA A 61 -18.10 -3.81 -1.79
N LYS A 62 -18.86 -4.78 -1.26
CA LYS A 62 -18.36 -6.02 -0.65
C LYS A 62 -17.40 -6.74 -1.61
N VAL A 63 -16.10 -6.48 -1.50
CA VAL A 63 -15.21 -7.60 -1.28
C VAL A 63 -15.48 -7.97 0.18
N GLU A 64 -15.98 -9.18 0.46
CA GLU A 64 -16.12 -9.66 1.85
C GLU A 64 -14.74 -9.89 2.53
N GLY A 65 -13.70 -9.23 2.01
CA GLY A 65 -12.31 -9.33 2.37
C GLY A 65 -11.70 -7.96 2.66
N HIS A 66 -10.67 -7.95 3.51
CA HIS A 66 -9.90 -6.74 3.80
C HIS A 66 -8.78 -6.57 2.76
N THR A 67 -8.38 -5.32 2.54
CA THR A 67 -7.22 -4.96 1.73
C THR A 67 -6.13 -4.34 2.59
N LYS A 68 -4.87 -4.59 2.25
CA LYS A 68 -3.72 -3.90 2.85
C LYS A 68 -2.57 -3.79 1.86
N VAL A 69 -1.70 -2.81 2.08
CA VAL A 69 -0.49 -2.60 1.27
C VAL A 69 0.72 -3.20 1.99
N VAL A 70 1.52 -3.96 1.25
CA VAL A 70 2.71 -4.68 1.73
C VAL A 70 3.87 -4.50 0.75
N PRO A 71 5.13 -4.63 1.21
CA PRO A 71 6.29 -4.54 0.32
C PRO A 71 6.35 -5.67 -0.71
N ILE A 72 6.90 -5.37 -1.88
CA ILE A 72 7.31 -6.37 -2.88
C ILE A 72 8.79 -6.68 -2.69
N VAL A 73 9.10 -7.96 -2.50
CA VAL A 73 10.47 -8.47 -2.32
C VAL A 73 10.87 -9.36 -3.50
N SER A 74 12.04 -9.13 -4.07
CA SER A 74 12.57 -9.96 -5.16
C SER A 74 13.14 -11.27 -4.62
N ILE A 75 12.69 -12.41 -5.17
CA ILE A 75 13.28 -13.71 -4.85
C ILE A 75 14.66 -13.83 -5.50
N GLY A 76 15.66 -14.22 -4.70
CA GLY A 76 17.06 -14.40 -5.13
C GLY A 76 17.99 -13.26 -4.73
N SER A 77 17.54 -12.00 -4.86
CA SER A 77 18.32 -10.82 -4.43
C SER A 77 17.92 -10.28 -3.06
N GLY A 78 16.72 -10.62 -2.56
CA GLY A 78 16.17 -10.10 -1.31
C GLY A 78 15.90 -8.59 -1.33
N THR A 79 16.02 -7.95 -2.48
CA THR A 79 15.88 -6.51 -2.62
C THR A 79 14.40 -6.12 -2.61
N HIS A 80 14.08 -5.04 -1.89
CA HIS A 80 12.76 -4.42 -1.90
C HIS A 80 12.63 -3.57 -3.17
N ILE A 81 11.62 -3.86 -3.99
CA ILE A 81 11.51 -3.29 -5.34
C ILE A 81 10.23 -2.49 -5.57
N GLY A 82 9.34 -2.40 -4.57
CA GLY A 82 8.09 -1.67 -4.66
C GLY A 82 7.09 -2.09 -3.59
N ALA A 83 5.81 -1.81 -3.82
CA ALA A 83 4.71 -2.20 -2.94
C ALA A 83 3.55 -2.83 -3.72
N ALA A 84 2.74 -3.62 -3.04
CA ALA A 84 1.53 -4.24 -3.58
C ALA A 84 0.38 -4.11 -2.59
N GLN A 85 -0.81 -3.82 -3.09
CA GLN A 85 -2.03 -4.05 -2.34
C GLN A 85 -2.42 -5.52 -2.48
N VAL A 86 -2.66 -6.18 -1.36
CA VAL A 86 -3.22 -7.52 -1.29
C VAL A 86 -4.65 -7.48 -0.76
N ALA A 87 -5.48 -8.41 -1.22
CA ALA A 87 -6.86 -8.58 -0.77
C ALA A 87 -7.15 -10.05 -0.48
N GLY A 88 -7.99 -10.30 0.52
CA GLY A 88 -8.43 -11.63 0.90
C GLY A 88 -9.49 -11.57 1.99
N PRO A 89 -10.15 -12.70 2.31
CA PRO A 89 -11.23 -12.75 3.30
C PRO A 89 -10.77 -12.18 4.65
N LYS A 90 -11.72 -11.60 5.39
CA LYS A 90 -11.43 -11.03 6.71
C LYS A 90 -10.91 -12.11 7.66
N GLY A 91 -9.85 -11.79 8.41
CA GLY A 91 -9.27 -12.68 9.41
C GLY A 91 -7.78 -12.94 9.20
N ASP A 92 -7.34 -14.15 9.56
CA ASP A 92 -5.91 -14.46 9.69
C ASP A 92 -5.17 -14.53 8.35
N ALA A 93 -5.87 -14.81 7.25
CA ALA A 93 -5.24 -14.93 5.94
C ALA A 93 -4.63 -13.58 5.50
N ILE A 94 -5.42 -12.51 5.49
CA ILE A 94 -4.95 -11.18 5.08
C ILE A 94 -3.96 -10.58 6.09
N SER A 95 -4.11 -10.83 7.39
CA SER A 95 -3.16 -10.36 8.40
C SER A 95 -1.80 -11.05 8.26
N SER A 96 -1.80 -12.33 7.89
CA SER A 96 -0.57 -13.14 7.71
C SER A 96 0.26 -12.75 6.49
N ALA A 97 -0.31 -12.14 5.45
CA ALA A 97 0.44 -11.72 4.27
C ALA A 97 1.37 -10.53 4.59
N LYS A 98 2.65 -10.75 4.87
CA LYS A 98 3.57 -9.67 5.28
C LYS A 98 4.26 -9.00 4.10
N ALA A 99 4.48 -9.73 3.01
CA ALA A 99 5.07 -9.22 1.79
C ALA A 99 4.51 -9.94 0.57
N VAL A 100 4.86 -9.44 -0.61
CA VAL A 100 4.64 -10.12 -1.89
C VAL A 100 6.00 -10.47 -2.50
N ALA A 101 6.27 -11.76 -2.63
CA ALA A 101 7.42 -12.23 -3.38
C ALA A 101 7.21 -12.02 -4.88
N GLN A 102 8.17 -11.37 -5.54
CA GLN A 102 8.23 -11.26 -6.99
C GLN A 102 9.29 -12.21 -7.54
N ILE A 103 8.85 -13.08 -8.45
CA ILE A 103 9.71 -13.90 -9.30
C ILE A 103 9.59 -13.37 -10.71
N GLU A 104 10.72 -13.12 -11.35
CA GLU A 104 10.75 -12.68 -12.73
C GLU A 104 11.41 -13.74 -13.60
N SER A 105 10.77 -14.02 -14.74
CA SER A 105 11.30 -14.96 -15.73
C SER A 105 10.96 -14.47 -17.13
N THR A 106 11.70 -14.93 -18.12
CA THR A 106 11.47 -14.57 -19.52
C THR A 106 11.14 -15.82 -20.32
N PHE A 107 9.94 -15.86 -20.90
CA PHE A 107 9.52 -16.93 -21.78
C PHE A 107 9.91 -16.62 -23.22
N GLN A 108 10.62 -17.56 -23.86
CA GLN A 108 11.11 -17.47 -25.25
C GLN A 108 11.88 -16.17 -25.59
N LYS A 109 12.55 -15.55 -24.60
CA LYS A 109 13.24 -14.25 -24.75
C LYS A 109 12.34 -13.08 -25.21
N ARG A 110 11.02 -13.25 -25.22
CA ARG A 110 10.06 -12.27 -25.76
C ARG A 110 9.01 -11.82 -24.75
N LEU A 111 8.64 -12.69 -23.81
CA LEU A 111 7.60 -12.40 -22.82
C LEU A 111 8.22 -12.34 -21.43
N ARG A 112 8.21 -11.15 -20.83
CA ARG A 112 8.59 -10.96 -19.43
C ARG A 112 7.41 -11.35 -18.54
N ILE A 113 7.62 -12.35 -17.70
CA ILE A 113 6.61 -12.87 -16.77
C ILE A 113 7.02 -12.45 -15.36
N LYS A 114 6.12 -11.72 -14.69
CA LYS A 114 6.24 -11.38 -13.27
C LYS A 114 5.22 -12.19 -12.49
N ILE A 115 5.70 -13.01 -11.58
CA ILE A 115 4.87 -13.84 -10.70
C ILE A 115 4.90 -13.20 -9.32
N LEU A 116 3.73 -12.85 -8.81
CA LEU A 116 3.57 -12.21 -7.51
C LEU A 116 2.87 -13.18 -6.55
N VAL A 117 3.51 -13.46 -5.42
CA VAL A 117 3.04 -14.44 -4.45
C VAL A 117 2.98 -13.80 -3.06
N PRO A 118 1.79 -13.66 -2.44
CA PRO A 118 1.69 -13.24 -1.04
C PRO A 118 2.34 -14.25 -0.10
N ILE A 119 3.19 -13.77 0.81
CA ILE A 119 4.00 -14.59 1.71
C ILE A 119 3.93 -14.11 3.17
N ASP A 120 4.21 -15.01 4.12
CA ASP A 120 4.12 -14.77 5.57
C ASP A 120 5.39 -14.15 6.20
N SER A 121 6.36 -13.76 5.38
CA SER A 121 7.66 -13.21 5.78
C SER A 121 8.06 -12.03 4.90
N GLU A 122 8.67 -11.00 5.49
CA GLU A 122 9.32 -9.90 4.77
C GLU A 122 10.75 -10.24 4.33
N ASN A 123 11.33 -11.31 4.89
CA ASN A 123 12.66 -11.77 4.53
C ASN A 123 12.54 -12.97 3.57
N PRO A 124 12.79 -12.79 2.27
CA PRO A 124 12.66 -13.85 1.26
C PRO A 124 13.81 -14.86 1.28
N VAL A 125 14.87 -14.62 2.07
CA VAL A 125 16.02 -15.53 2.21
C VAL A 125 15.75 -16.62 3.25
N GLN A 126 14.87 -16.33 4.22
CA GLN A 126 14.39 -17.32 5.19
C GLN A 126 13.25 -18.16 4.59
N ARG A 127 12.97 -19.33 5.18
CA ARG A 127 11.80 -20.13 4.80
C ARG A 127 10.54 -19.28 4.93
N PHE A 128 9.92 -18.95 3.80
CA PHE A 128 8.61 -18.30 3.74
C PHE A 128 7.56 -19.30 3.28
N ARG A 129 6.31 -19.07 3.67
CA ARG A 129 5.15 -19.81 3.17
C ARG A 129 4.24 -18.88 2.38
N ARG A 130 3.69 -19.41 1.30
CA ARG A 130 2.63 -18.73 0.56
C ARG A 130 1.38 -18.64 1.42
N VAL A 131 0.82 -17.44 1.52
CA VAL A 131 -0.47 -17.22 2.18
C VAL A 131 -1.59 -17.59 1.23
N GLN A 132 -2.45 -18.50 1.66
CA GLN A 132 -3.60 -18.99 0.88
C GLN A 132 -4.80 -18.06 1.05
N GLY A 133 -5.65 -17.98 0.02
CA GLY A 133 -6.85 -17.12 0.05
C GLY A 133 -6.58 -15.62 -0.08
N VAL A 134 -5.32 -15.21 -0.21
CA VAL A 134 -4.92 -13.81 -0.44
C VAL A 134 -4.36 -13.68 -1.84
N GLY A 135 -4.83 -12.65 -2.56
CA GLY A 135 -4.36 -12.28 -3.89
C GLY A 135 -3.77 -10.87 -3.91
N VAL A 136 -3.03 -10.56 -4.97
CA VAL A 136 -2.57 -9.19 -5.25
C VAL A 136 -3.68 -8.46 -6.01
N SER A 137 -4.05 -7.28 -5.55
CA SER A 137 -5.10 -6.44 -6.13
C SER A 137 -4.54 -5.22 -6.87
N ALA A 138 -3.40 -4.70 -6.43
CA ALA A 138 -2.72 -3.62 -7.12
C ALA A 138 -1.21 -3.70 -6.92
N ILE A 139 -0.46 -3.20 -7.91
CA ILE A 139 0.98 -2.98 -7.84
C ILE A 139 1.19 -1.46 -7.73
N ILE A 140 2.11 -1.05 -6.87
CA ILE A 140 2.42 0.35 -6.59
C ILE A 140 3.89 0.55 -6.94
N ASP A 141 4.11 1.28 -8.03
CA ASP A 141 5.43 1.69 -8.48
C ASP A 141 5.72 3.12 -8.00
N PHE A 142 6.88 3.31 -7.37
CA PHE A 142 7.35 4.64 -6.99
C PHE A 142 8.12 5.26 -8.15
N LYS A 143 7.66 6.42 -8.61
CA LYS A 143 8.45 7.28 -9.48
C LYS A 143 9.22 8.25 -8.60
N LEU A 144 10.46 7.90 -8.29
CA LEU A 144 11.43 8.77 -7.61
C LEU A 144 12.09 9.71 -8.61
#